data_AF-A0A8J8AR46-F1
#
_entry.id   AF-A0A8J8AR46-F1
#
_cell.length_a   1.000
_cell.length_b   1.000
_cell.length_c   1.000
_cell.angle_alpha   90.00
_cell.angle_beta   90.00
_cell.angle_gamma   90.00
#
_symmetry.space_group_name_H-M   'P 1'
#
loop_
_entity.id
_entity.type
_entity.pdbx_description
1 polymer ?
#
loop_
_entity_poly.entity_id
_entity_poly.type
_entity_poly.pdbx_seq_one_letter_code
_entity_poly.pdbx_strand_id
1 'polypeptide(L)'
;MFEGLKAFLKGFFSSFKARSTEYIEFEERELENIFALLLMGSFVGIPSPPTTLVIRLMPHMVRELYVMQRRATDMDDIFGEIAAMFEIT
;
A
#
# COMPACT_ATOMS: atom_id res chain seq x y z
N MET A 1 -21.62 31.44 -15.75
CA MET A 1 -20.17 31.62 -16.01
C MET A 1 -19.34 31.61 -14.73
N PHE A 2 -19.67 32.44 -13.71
CA PHE A 2 -18.93 32.49 -12.44
C PHE A 2 -18.94 31.19 -11.61
N GLU A 3 -20.06 30.44 -11.57
CA GLU A 3 -20.12 29.17 -10.85
C GLU A 3 -19.25 28.08 -11.49
N GLY A 4 -19.22 28.00 -12.83
CA GLY A 4 -18.37 27.07 -13.56
C GLY A 4 -16.88 27.34 -13.33
N LEU A 5 -16.49 28.62 -13.27
CA LEU A 5 -15.12 29.02 -12.95
C LEU A 5 -14.72 28.65 -11.52
N LYS A 6 -15.65 28.83 -10.56
CA LYS A 6 -15.44 28.45 -9.15
C LYS A 6 -15.33 26.93 -8.98
N ALA A 7 -16.18 26.16 -9.67
CA ALA A 7 -16.12 24.71 -9.67
C ALA A 7 -14.83 24.19 -10.32
N PHE A 8 -14.41 24.78 -11.44
CA PHE A 8 -13.16 24.45 -12.11
C PHE A 8 -11.93 24.73 -11.21
N LEU A 9 -11.86 25.92 -10.60
CA LEU A 9 -10.79 26.24 -9.64
C LEU A 9 -10.77 25.27 -8.47
N LYS A 10 -11.92 24.92 -7.90
CA LYS A 10 -12.01 23.96 -6.79
C LYS A 10 -11.49 22.58 -7.19
N GLY A 11 -11.90 22.08 -8.36
CA GLY A 11 -11.45 20.80 -8.91
C GLY A 11 -9.95 20.79 -9.24
N PHE A 12 -9.44 21.89 -9.77
CA PHE A 12 -8.02 22.06 -10.07
C PHE A 12 -7.18 22.04 -8.79
N PHE A 13 -7.55 22.81 -7.76
CA PHE A 13 -6.82 22.83 -6.49
C PHE A 13 -6.91 21.49 -5.73
N SER A 14 -8.06 20.81 -5.76
CA SER A 14 -8.17 19.48 -5.13
C SER A 14 -7.29 18.45 -5.81
N SER A 15 -7.24 18.45 -7.16
CA SER A 15 -6.42 17.53 -7.94
C SER A 15 -4.93 17.83 -7.78
N PHE A 16 -4.56 19.12 -7.75
CA PHE A 16 -3.18 19.54 -7.49
C PHE A 16 -2.71 19.14 -6.09
N LYS A 17 -3.57 19.29 -5.08
CA LYS A 17 -3.29 18.83 -3.72
C LYS A 17 -3.10 17.31 -3.66
N ALA A 18 -3.95 16.53 -4.33
CA ALA A 18 -3.82 15.07 -4.38
C ALA A 18 -2.52 14.62 -5.06
N ARG A 19 -2.16 15.22 -6.18
CA ARG A 19 -0.90 14.93 -6.89
C ARG A 19 0.36 15.33 -6.13
N SER A 20 0.25 16.24 -5.17
CA SER A 20 1.43 16.75 -4.45
C SER A 20 2.00 15.73 -3.46
N THR A 21 1.18 14.81 -2.94
CA THR A 21 1.62 13.78 -1.98
C THR A 21 1.68 12.39 -2.58
N GLU A 22 1.07 12.17 -3.75
CA GLU A 22 0.98 10.87 -4.43
C GLU A 22 2.33 10.14 -4.51
N TYR A 23 3.41 10.83 -4.89
CA TYR A 23 4.73 10.21 -4.99
C TYR A 23 5.30 9.78 -3.63
N ILE A 24 5.09 10.58 -2.59
CA ILE A 24 5.55 10.29 -1.23
C ILE A 24 4.75 9.12 -0.65
N GLU A 25 3.44 9.08 -0.88
CA GLU A 25 2.57 7.97 -0.47
C GLU A 25 2.93 6.67 -1.17
N PHE A 26 3.34 6.75 -2.44
CA PHE A 26 3.87 5.59 -3.17
C PHE A 26 5.19 5.12 -2.57
N GLU A 27 6.15 6.01 -2.35
CA GLU A 27 7.45 5.68 -1.75
C GLU A 27 7.29 5.08 -0.35
N GLU A 28 6.41 5.64 0.48
CA GLU A 28 6.11 5.14 1.81
C GLU A 28 5.59 3.69 1.76
N ARG A 29 4.64 3.41 0.86
CA ARG A 29 4.13 2.05 0.65
C ARG A 29 5.22 1.06 0.21
N GLU A 30 6.13 1.48 -0.67
CA GLU A 30 7.25 0.64 -1.10
C GLU A 30 8.22 0.37 0.07
N LEU A 31 8.46 1.36 0.93
CA LEU A 31 9.26 1.17 2.15
C LEU A 31 8.59 0.25 3.16
N GLU A 32 7.26 0.33 3.33
CA GLU A 32 6.49 -0.62 4.16
C GLU A 32 6.63 -2.06 3.64
N ASN A 33 6.55 -2.26 2.31
CA ASN A 33 6.77 -3.58 1.70
C ASN A 33 8.18 -4.11 1.95
N ILE A 34 9.22 -3.28 1.76
CA ILE A 34 10.61 -3.65 2.03
C ILE A 34 10.80 -3.99 3.52
N PHE A 35 10.22 -3.18 4.41
CA PHE A 35 10.28 -3.43 5.85
C PHE A 35 9.63 -4.77 6.22
N ALA A 36 8.48 -5.10 5.61
CA ALA A 36 7.85 -6.39 5.78
C ALA A 36 8.73 -7.55 5.30
N LEU A 37 9.35 -7.43 4.13
CA LEU A 37 10.30 -8.41 3.60
C LEU A 37 11.53 -8.58 4.50
N LEU A 38 12.06 -7.49 5.08
CA LEU A 38 13.21 -7.57 5.99
C LEU A 38 12.87 -8.35 7.26
N LEU A 39 11.69 -8.11 7.84
CA LEU A 39 11.30 -8.71 9.11
C LEU A 39 10.72 -10.12 8.95
N MET A 40 9.96 -10.37 7.90
CA MET A 40 9.28 -11.66 7.64
C MET A 40 10.00 -12.53 6.61
N GLY A 41 11.03 -12.01 5.93
CA GLY A 41 11.74 -12.71 4.86
C GLY A 41 12.38 -14.02 5.29
N SER A 42 12.71 -14.18 6.58
CA SER A 42 13.21 -15.46 7.12
C SER A 42 12.23 -16.61 6.92
N PHE A 43 10.92 -16.34 6.92
CA PHE A 43 9.88 -17.35 6.64
C PHE A 43 9.82 -17.78 5.18
N VAL A 44 10.46 -17.03 4.27
CA VAL A 44 10.52 -17.29 2.82
C VAL A 44 11.96 -17.58 2.35
N GLY A 45 12.89 -17.79 3.30
CA GLY A 45 14.30 -18.12 2.98
C GLY A 45 15.18 -16.93 2.61
N ILE A 46 14.71 -15.69 2.81
CA ILE A 46 15.51 -14.47 2.67
C ILE A 46 16.23 -14.22 4.02
N PRO A 47 17.54 -13.88 4.01
CA PRO A 47 18.25 -13.59 5.25
C PRO A 47 17.60 -12.41 5.99
N SER A 48 17.10 -12.66 7.19
CA SER A 48 16.53 -11.61 8.05
C SER A 48 17.58 -11.02 8.99
N PRO A 49 17.36 -9.80 9.48
CA PRO A 49 18.13 -9.24 10.59
C PRO A 49 18.08 -10.13 11.85
N PRO A 50 18.96 -9.91 12.84
CA PRO A 50 18.95 -10.65 14.09
C PRO A 50 17.57 -10.58 14.78
N THR A 51 17.11 -11.70 15.33
CA THR A 51 15.77 -11.84 15.94
C THR A 51 15.47 -10.77 17.00
N THR A 52 16.47 -10.37 17.80
CA THR A 52 16.33 -9.28 18.79
C THR A 52 15.90 -7.96 18.15
N LEU A 53 16.42 -7.64 16.96
CA LEU A 53 16.06 -6.44 16.22
C LEU A 53 14.64 -6.58 15.66
N VAL A 54 14.32 -7.75 15.10
CA VAL A 54 12.98 -8.04 14.57
C VAL A 54 11.91 -7.85 15.64
N ILE A 55 12.10 -8.41 16.84
CA ILE A 55 11.12 -8.30 17.94
C ILE A 55 10.90 -6.84 18.35
N ARG A 56 11.97 -6.02 18.37
CA ARG A 56 11.86 -4.60 18.73
C ARG A 56 11.14 -3.78 17.66
N LEU A 57 11.30 -4.16 16.39
CA LEU A 57 10.70 -3.46 15.26
C LEU A 57 9.28 -3.95 14.92
N MET A 58 8.93 -5.16 15.36
CA MET A 58 7.62 -5.79 15.12
C MET A 58 6.40 -4.90 15.45
N PRO A 59 6.38 -4.11 16.55
CA PRO A 59 5.26 -3.22 16.85
C PRO A 59 4.98 -2.17 15.77
N HIS A 60 5.98 -1.80 14.97
CA HIS A 60 5.82 -0.85 13.86
C HIS A 60 5.20 -1.49 12.61
N MET A 61 5.15 -2.83 12.53
CA MET A 61 4.54 -3.56 11.43
C MET A 61 3.06 -3.88 11.62
N VAL A 62 2.45 -3.51 12.75
CA VAL A 62 1.08 -3.97 13.09
C VAL A 62 0.08 -3.68 11.99
N ARG A 63 0.15 -2.50 11.35
CA ARG A 63 -0.70 -2.15 10.22
C ARG A 63 -0.49 -3.08 9.03
N GLU A 64 0.76 -3.34 8.67
CA GLU A 64 1.12 -4.18 7.52
C GLU A 64 0.73 -5.65 7.74
N LEU A 65 0.78 -6.14 8.99
CA LEU A 65 0.26 -7.47 9.33
C LEU A 65 -1.23 -7.62 9.00
N TYR A 66 -2.04 -6.57 9.21
CA TYR A 66 -3.45 -6.61 8.81
C TYR A 66 -3.63 -6.62 7.29
N VAL A 67 -2.80 -5.87 6.56
CA VAL A 67 -2.80 -5.87 5.09
C VAL A 67 -2.44 -7.25 4.55
N MET A 68 -1.35 -7.84 5.05
CA MET A 68 -0.93 -9.19 4.69
C MET A 68 -1.99 -10.24 5.02
N GLN A 69 -2.62 -10.16 6.20
CA GLN A 69 -3.69 -11.07 6.59
C GLN A 69 -4.91 -10.96 5.68
N ARG A 70 -5.28 -9.73 5.29
CA ARG A 70 -6.39 -9.49 4.38
C ARG A 70 -6.10 -10.10 3.01
N ARG A 71 -4.90 -9.85 2.47
CA ARG A 71 -4.43 -10.47 1.22
C ARG A 71 -4.48 -11.99 1.29
N ALA A 72 -3.99 -12.58 2.37
CA ALA A 72 -4.03 -14.03 2.58
C ALA A 72 -5.46 -14.59 2.62
N THR A 73 -6.42 -13.83 3.15
CA THR A 73 -7.85 -14.21 3.19
C THR A 73 -8.47 -14.13 1.80
N ASP A 74 -8.12 -13.11 1.03
CA ASP A 74 -8.65 -12.88 -0.32
C ASP A 74 -7.95 -13.78 -1.39
N MET A 75 -6.96 -14.60 -1.00
CA MET A 75 -6.24 -15.53 -1.91
C MET A 75 -7.13 -16.58 -2.57
N ASP A 76 -8.27 -16.92 -1.96
CA ASP A 76 -9.20 -17.89 -2.54
C ASP A 76 -9.94 -17.34 -3.79
N ASP A 77 -9.87 -16.02 -4.05
CA ASP A 77 -10.49 -15.33 -5.19
C ASP A 77 -9.47 -14.59 -6.09
N ILE A 78 -8.25 -15.12 -6.20
CA ILE A 78 -7.21 -14.53 -7.08
C ILE A 78 -7.69 -14.45 -8.53
N PHE A 79 -8.46 -15.44 -9.00
CA PHE A 79 -9.00 -15.42 -10.36
C PHE A 79 -10.04 -14.32 -10.58
N GLY A 80 -10.86 -13.99 -9.56
CA GLY A 80 -11.79 -12.87 -9.61
C GLY A 80 -11.10 -11.51 -9.62
N GLU A 81 -10.05 -11.33 -8.81
CA GLU A 81 -9.22 -10.11 -8.86
C GLU A 81 -8.55 -9.92 -10.23
N ILE A 82 -8.00 -10.99 -10.80
CA ILE A 82 -7.38 -10.96 -12.13
C ILE A 82 -8.43 -10.63 -13.21
N ALA A 83 -9.60 -11.26 -13.18
CA ALA A 83 -10.68 -10.98 -14.13
C ALA A 83 -11.16 -9.51 -14.04
N ALA A 84 -11.25 -8.95 -12.83
CA ALA A 84 -11.61 -7.55 -12.60
C ALA A 84 -10.56 -6.56 -13.14
N MET A 85 -9.26 -6.87 -13.02
CA MET A 85 -8.19 -6.04 -13.61
C MET A 85 -8.27 -5.99 -15.15
N PHE A 86 -8.73 -7.06 -15.78
CA PHE A 86 -8.83 -7.13 -17.23
C PHE A 86 -10.15 -6.58 -17.79
N GLU A 87 -11.00 -5.96 -16.95
CA GLU A 87 -12.34 -5.47 -17.32
C GLU A 87 -13.16 -6.53 -18.10
N ILE A 88 -12.96 -7.81 -17.79
CA ILE A 88 -13.72 -8.89 -18.43
C ILE A 88 -15.08 -8.96 -17.75
N THR A 89 -16.01 -8.11 -18.18
CA THR A 89 -17.45 -8.21 -17.89
C THR A 89 -18.25 -7.66 -19.06
#